data_AF-A0A537JR26-F1
#
_entry.id   AF-A0A537JR26-F1
#
_cell.length_a   1.000
_cell.length_b   1.000
_cell.length_c   1.000
_cell.angle_alpha   90.00
_cell.angle_beta   90.00
_cell.angle_gamma   90.00
#
_symmetry.space_group_name_H-M   'P 1'
#
loop_
_entity.id
_entity.type
_entity.pdbx_description
1 polymer ?
#
loop_
_entity_poly.entity_id
_entity_poly.type
_entity_poly.pdbx_seq_one_letter_code
_entity_poly.pdbx_strand_id
1 'polypeptide(L)'
;AHFTHGLVHTGQNYDYELNKIFFDQLEIRKPDYFLNSADKSLAKTIGNIISSFDEVLEKESPDAMLVLGDTNSTLGIIPAKRKKIPKEKKDSNFPHGSGKQVF
;
A
#
# COMPACT_ATOMS: atom_id res chain seq x y z
N ALA A 1 22.61 -1.60 -3.24
CA ALA A 1 21.50 -1.55 -4.22
C ALA A 1 20.55 -0.46 -3.78
N HIS A 2 20.11 0.40 -4.71
CA HIS A 2 19.18 1.50 -4.41
C HIS A 2 17.81 1.17 -5.00
N PHE A 3 16.75 1.37 -4.20
CA PHE A 3 15.37 1.24 -4.63
C PHE A 3 14.71 2.61 -4.60
N THR A 4 13.82 2.86 -5.56
CA THR A 4 12.88 3.98 -5.47
C THR A 4 11.60 3.44 -4.84
N HIS A 5 11.17 4.03 -3.73
CA HIS A 5 9.98 3.54 -3.01
C HIS A 5 8.81 4.53 -3.08
N GLY A 6 7.63 4.03 -3.42
CA GLY A 6 6.34 4.69 -3.18
C GLY A 6 5.72 4.15 -1.89
N LEU A 7 5.13 5.01 -1.08
CA LEU A 7 4.42 4.66 0.15
C LEU A 7 2.94 5.01 -0.02
N VAL A 8 2.08 4.00 0.11
CA VAL A 8 0.63 4.13 -0.09
C VAL A 8 -0.08 3.89 1.23
N HIS A 9 -0.83 4.89 1.67
CA HIS A 9 -1.69 4.79 2.83
C HIS A 9 -3.15 4.68 2.39
N THR A 10 -3.83 3.58 2.70
CA THR A 10 -5.22 3.37 2.24
C THR A 10 -6.23 4.31 2.88
N GLY A 11 -5.93 4.86 4.06
CA GLY A 11 -6.87 5.71 4.79
C GLY A 11 -8.06 4.93 5.36
N GLN A 12 -7.96 3.60 5.48
CA GLN A 12 -9.01 2.77 6.08
C GLN A 12 -9.15 2.95 7.61
N ASN A 13 -8.12 3.47 8.27
CA ASN A 13 -8.10 3.68 9.71
C ASN A 13 -8.60 5.11 10.02
N TYR A 14 -9.60 5.21 10.89
CA TYR A 14 -10.32 6.44 11.18
C TYR A 14 -9.56 7.41 12.10
N ASP A 15 -8.54 6.95 12.82
CA ASP A 15 -7.80 7.79 13.75
C ASP A 15 -6.59 8.47 13.08
N TYR A 16 -6.86 9.64 12.49
CA TYR A 16 -5.84 10.46 11.85
C TYR A 16 -4.81 11.01 12.84
N GLU A 17 -5.22 11.30 14.08
CA GLU A 17 -4.34 11.83 15.13
C GLU A 17 -3.33 10.77 15.59
N LEU A 18 -3.79 9.53 15.80
CA LEU A 18 -2.91 8.40 16.11
C LEU A 18 -1.90 8.16 14.98
N ASN A 19 -2.34 8.20 13.72
CA ASN A 19 -1.45 8.05 12.57
C ASN A 19 -0.41 9.17 12.54
N LYS A 20 -0.83 10.43 12.69
CA LYS A 20 0.09 11.57 12.63
C LYS A 20 1.17 11.49 13.72
N ILE A 21 0.79 11.16 14.96
CA ILE A 21 1.75 10.98 16.06
C ILE A 21 2.76 9.87 15.74
N PHE A 22 2.30 8.74 15.18
CA PHE A 22 3.16 7.61 14.84
C PHE A 22 4.19 7.97 13.75
N PHE A 23 3.75 8.67 12.70
CA PHE A 23 4.66 9.13 11.64
C PHE A 23 5.66 10.16 12.16
N ASP A 24 5.20 11.12 12.98
CA ASP A 24 6.05 12.16 13.56
C ASP A 24 7.09 11.57 14.54
N GLN A 25 6.70 10.61 15.40
CA GLN A 25 7.61 10.00 16.40
C GLN A 25 8.63 9.03 15.81
N LEU A 26 8.28 8.33 14.75
CA LEU A 26 9.18 7.37 14.09
C LEU A 26 9.96 7.98 12.92
N GLU A 27 9.84 9.29 12.72
CA GLU A 27 10.45 10.03 11.60
C GLU A 27 10.11 9.40 10.23
N ILE A 28 8.91 8.83 10.11
CA ILE A 28 8.44 8.22 8.88
C ILE A 28 7.99 9.34 7.95
N ARG A 29 8.54 9.36 6.74
CA ARG A 29 8.10 10.29 5.68
C ARG A 29 6.60 10.15 5.41
N LYS A 30 5.98 11.23 4.92
CA LYS A 30 4.58 11.18 4.47
C LYS A 30 4.40 10.16 3.33
N PRO A 31 3.21 9.53 3.23
CA PRO A 31 2.88 8.69 2.10
C PRO A 31 2.83 9.51 0.82
N ASP A 32 3.25 8.90 -0.29
CA ASP A 32 3.15 9.49 -1.64
C ASP A 32 1.71 9.45 -2.15
N TYR A 33 0.92 8.49 -1.66
CA TYR A 33 -0.48 8.29 -1.98
C TYR A 33 -1.31 8.09 -0.72
N PHE A 34 -2.39 8.85 -0.59
CA PHE A 34 -3.41 8.63 0.43
C PHE A 34 -4.74 8.31 -0.26
N LEU A 35 -5.22 7.07 -0.17
CA LEU A 35 -6.31 6.58 -1.01
C LEU A 35 -7.71 6.92 -0.48
N ASN A 36 -7.81 7.33 0.79
CA ASN A 36 -9.06 7.68 1.47
C ASN A 36 -10.19 6.64 1.25
N SER A 37 -9.85 5.35 1.35
CA SER A 37 -10.73 4.25 0.94
C SER A 37 -11.84 3.94 1.94
N ALA A 38 -11.82 4.52 3.14
CA ALA A 38 -12.83 4.28 4.17
C ALA A 38 -14.24 4.74 3.72
N ASP A 39 -15.22 3.87 3.88
CA ASP A 39 -16.64 4.15 3.67
C ASP A 39 -17.48 3.56 4.83
N LYS A 40 -18.77 3.86 4.85
CA LYS A 40 -19.75 3.45 5.88
C LYS A 40 -19.91 1.94 6.00
N SER A 41 -19.60 1.16 4.96
CA SER A 41 -19.69 -0.30 5.02
C SER A 41 -18.36 -0.95 4.64
N LEU A 42 -18.06 -2.09 5.30
CA LEU A 42 -16.84 -2.85 5.03
C LEU A 42 -16.71 -3.23 3.56
N ALA A 43 -17.81 -3.69 2.93
CA ALA A 43 -17.80 -4.08 1.52
C ALA A 43 -17.42 -2.91 0.59
N LYS A 44 -17.90 -1.69 0.88
CA LYS A 44 -17.52 -0.49 0.13
C LYS A 44 -16.06 -0.13 0.35
N THR A 45 -15.59 -0.14 1.60
CA THR A 45 -14.19 0.10 1.92
C THR A 45 -13.26 -0.86 1.17
N ILE A 46 -13.60 -2.15 1.15
CA ILE A 46 -12.84 -3.17 0.40
C ILE A 46 -12.85 -2.87 -1.10
N GLY A 47 -14.02 -2.56 -1.66
CA GLY A 47 -14.15 -2.18 -3.07
C GLY A 47 -13.26 -0.99 -3.43
N ASN A 48 -13.29 0.06 -2.61
CA ASN A 48 -12.47 1.25 -2.77
C ASN A 48 -10.97 0.96 -2.68
N ILE A 49 -10.54 0.12 -1.73
CA ILE A 49 -9.14 -0.30 -1.62
C ILE A 49 -8.69 -0.96 -2.92
N ILE A 50 -9.47 -1.91 -3.44
CA ILE A 50 -9.12 -2.65 -4.67
C ILE A 50 -9.04 -1.70 -5.87
N SER A 51 -10.03 -0.84 -6.07
CA SER A 51 -10.05 0.09 -7.22
C SER A 51 -8.92 1.11 -7.13
N SER A 52 -8.70 1.72 -5.97
CA SER A 52 -7.67 2.75 -5.79
C SER A 52 -6.25 2.19 -5.93
N PHE A 53 -6.00 0.95 -5.48
CA PHE A 53 -4.70 0.31 -5.75
C PHE A 53 -4.52 0.01 -7.24
N ASP A 54 -5.55 -0.38 -7.98
CA ASP A 54 -5.42 -0.63 -9.42
C ASP A 54 -4.94 0.63 -10.16
N GLU A 55 -5.49 1.80 -9.81
CA GLU A 55 -5.10 3.11 -10.36
C GLU A 55 -3.65 3.47 -10.05
N VAL A 56 -3.22 3.30 -8.79
CA VAL A 56 -1.83 3.58 -8.38
C VAL A 56 -0.86 2.65 -9.09
N LEU A 57 -1.17 1.36 -9.18
CA LEU A 57 -0.30 0.38 -9.82
C LEU A 57 -0.20 0.61 -11.33
N GLU A 58 -1.28 1.05 -11.99
CA GLU A 58 -1.25 1.47 -13.39
C GLU A 58 -0.31 2.67 -13.58
N LYS A 59 -0.48 3.70 -12.72
CA LYS A 59 0.31 4.93 -12.81
C LYS A 59 1.80 4.72 -12.52
N GLU A 60 2.13 3.98 -11.47
CA GLU A 60 3.52 3.80 -11.01
C GLU A 60 4.24 2.66 -11.70
N SER A 61 3.50 1.67 -12.21
CA SER A 61 4.04 0.46 -12.85
C SER A 61 5.24 -0.14 -12.08
N PRO A 62 5.08 -0.47 -10.78
CA PRO A 62 6.20 -0.88 -9.96
C PRO A 62 6.69 -2.30 -10.32
N ASP A 63 7.97 -2.54 -10.07
CA ASP A 63 8.61 -3.85 -10.24
C ASP A 63 8.18 -4.84 -9.16
N ALA A 64 7.76 -4.34 -8.00
CA ALA A 64 7.24 -5.16 -6.91
C ALA A 64 6.35 -4.35 -5.94
N MET A 65 5.50 -5.06 -5.22
CA MET A 65 4.65 -4.52 -4.15
C MET A 65 4.92 -5.25 -2.84
N LEU A 66 5.13 -4.50 -1.75
CA LEU A 66 5.18 -5.05 -0.40
C LEU A 66 3.91 -4.67 0.35
N VAL A 67 3.34 -5.60 1.10
CA VAL A 67 2.19 -5.33 1.96
C VAL A 67 2.46 -5.85 3.37
N LEU A 68 2.09 -5.04 4.37
CA LEU A 68 2.29 -5.36 5.79
C LEU A 68 0.99 -5.81 6.46
N GLY A 69 1.05 -6.92 7.20
CA GLY A 69 -0.03 -7.36 8.08
C GLY A 69 -1.25 -7.95 7.37
N ASP A 70 -2.36 -8.03 8.09
CA ASP A 70 -3.59 -8.76 7.73
C ASP A 70 -4.86 -7.89 7.76
N THR A 71 -4.71 -6.57 7.62
CA THR A 71 -5.83 -5.62 7.53
C THR A 71 -6.51 -5.64 6.14
N ASN A 72 -7.62 -4.91 5.97
CA ASN A 72 -8.31 -4.85 4.66
C ASN A 72 -7.42 -4.23 3.56
N SER A 73 -6.43 -3.40 3.91
CA SER A 73 -5.40 -2.91 2.97
C SER A 73 -4.71 -4.06 2.22
N THR A 74 -4.58 -5.23 2.85
CA THR A 74 -3.97 -6.41 2.23
C THR A 74 -4.80 -6.92 1.06
N LEU A 75 -6.02 -6.46 0.82
CA LEU A 75 -6.76 -6.79 -0.40
C LEU A 75 -6.26 -6.02 -1.64
N GLY A 76 -5.41 -5.00 -1.46
CA GLY A 76 -4.72 -4.29 -2.53
C GLY A 76 -3.77 -5.17 -3.37
N ILE A 77 -3.42 -6.39 -2.93
CA ILE A 77 -2.63 -7.33 -3.75
C ILE A 77 -3.44 -7.87 -4.94
N ILE A 78 -4.78 -7.86 -4.88
CA ILE A 78 -5.63 -8.40 -5.94
C ILE A 78 -5.30 -7.76 -7.30
N PRO A 79 -5.33 -6.42 -7.47
CA PRO A 79 -4.93 -5.78 -8.72
C PRO A 79 -3.46 -6.04 -9.07
N ALA A 80 -2.55 -6.05 -8.10
CA ALA A 80 -1.14 -6.37 -8.35
C ALA A 80 -0.95 -7.78 -8.95
N LYS A 81 -1.66 -8.78 -8.44
CA LYS A 81 -1.65 -10.15 -8.99
C LYS A 81 -2.19 -10.17 -10.42
N ARG A 82 -3.25 -9.41 -10.72
CA ARG A 82 -3.85 -9.31 -12.07
C ARG A 82 -2.89 -8.69 -13.07
N LYS A 83 -2.13 -7.66 -12.67
CA LYS A 83 -1.09 -7.01 -13.48
C LYS A 83 0.24 -7.77 -13.50
N LYS A 84 0.31 -8.97 -12.90
CA LYS A 84 1.51 -9.81 -12.79
C LYS A 84 2.68 -9.14 -12.05
N ILE A 85 2.40 -8.16 -11.21
CA ILE A 85 3.41 -7.51 -10.36
C ILE A 85 3.83 -8.51 -9.26
N PRO A 86 5.12 -8.77 -9.06
CA PRO A 86 5.64 -9.47 -7.89
C PRO A 86 5.09 -8.83 -6.61
N LYS A 87 4.59 -9.66 -5.68
CA LYS A 87 4.00 -9.15 -4.44
C LYS A 87 4.41 -10.03 -3.28
N GLU A 88 4.66 -9.41 -2.14
CA GLU A 88 5.00 -10.11 -0.93
C GLU A 88 4.26 -9.57 0.29
N LYS A 89 3.91 -10.48 1.17
CA LYS A 89 3.46 -10.18 2.53
C LYS A 89 4.69 -10.37 3.42
N LYS A 90 5.04 -9.37 4.24
CA LYS A 90 6.29 -9.36 5.03
C LYS A 90 6.29 -10.39 6.18
N ASP A 91 6.27 -11.67 5.82
CA ASP A 91 6.52 -12.86 6.65
C ASP A 91 7.54 -13.83 5.98
N SER A 92 8.07 -13.53 4.78
CA SER A 92 9.16 -14.29 4.11
C SER A 92 9.89 -13.49 3.02
N ASN A 93 11.05 -13.98 2.55
CA ASN A 93 12.15 -13.27 1.86
C ASN A 93 11.82 -12.52 0.54
N PHE A 94 12.05 -11.20 0.54
CA PHE A 94 11.89 -10.29 -0.60
C PHE A 94 13.09 -10.22 -1.55
N PRO A 95 12.91 -10.22 -2.89
CA PRO A 95 14.02 -10.18 -3.84
C PRO A 95 14.85 -8.90 -3.71
N HIS A 96 16.17 -9.08 -3.65
CA HIS A 96 17.14 -8.00 -3.54
C HIS A 96 17.58 -7.57 -4.95
N GLY A 97 16.82 -6.66 -5.58
CA GLY A 97 17.15 -6.07 -6.90
C GLY A 97 17.45 -4.57 -6.85
N SER A 98 17.38 -3.90 -8.00
CA SER A 98 17.26 -2.44 -8.12
C SER A 98 15.98 -2.16 -8.90
N GLY A 99 15.09 -1.29 -8.41
CA GLY A 99 13.77 -1.06 -9.04
C GLY A 99 12.84 -0.14 -8.25
N LYS A 100 11.66 0.15 -8.83
CA LYS A 100 10.56 0.90 -8.20
C LYS A 100 9.68 -0.06 -7.40
N GLN A 101 9.51 0.22 -6.12
CA GLN A 101 8.67 -0.58 -5.22
C GLN A 101 7.54 0.28 -4.65
N VAL A 102 6.36 -0.30 -4.49
CA VAL A 102 5.26 0.34 -3.74
C VAL A 102 5.02 -0.43 -2.45
N PHE A 103 5.03 0.29 -1.34
CA PHE A 103 4.83 -0.16 0.04
C PHE A 103 3.47 0.29 0.55
#